data_AF-A0A553DZE0-F1
#
_entry.id   AF-A0A553DZE0-F1
#
_cell.length_a   1.000
_cell.length_b   1.000
_cell.length_c   1.000
_cell.angle_alpha   90.00
_cell.angle_beta   90.00
_cell.angle_gamma   90.00
#
_symmetry.space_group_name_H-M   'P 1'
#
loop_
_entity.id
_entity.type
_entity.pdbx_description
1 polymer ?
#
loop_
_entity_poly.entity_id
_entity_poly.type
_entity_poly.pdbx_seq_one_letter_code
_entity_poly.pdbx_strand_id
1 'polypeptide(L)'
;MKEITQNIAFLKLNIIKNPLEIIARIGVFGTFLGHGILAIGVNPKWIPLLTSVGFTTQQSIFLMPIIGIMDILVAITTLLYPVRQILIWASIWAFLTALSRPFSGEPFLEFVERAANWCLPLVLLMFQYSPAKKPLNIS
;
A
#
# COMPACT_ATOMS: atom_id res chain seq x y z
N MET A 1 -16.36 6.38 31.28
CA MET A 1 -16.01 7.15 30.05
C MET A 1 -14.51 7.42 29.95
N LYS A 2 -13.86 8.06 30.94
CA LYS A 2 -12.39 8.27 30.97
C LYS A 2 -11.57 6.99 30.80
N GLU A 3 -12.00 5.88 31.40
CA GLU A 3 -11.32 4.58 31.36
C GLU A 3 -11.37 3.93 29.95
N ILE A 4 -12.49 4.08 29.24
CA ILE A 4 -12.66 3.63 27.85
C ILE A 4 -11.76 4.46 26.92
N THR A 5 -11.72 5.78 27.11
CA THR A 5 -10.85 6.67 26.35
C THR A 5 -9.36 6.39 26.62
N GLN A 6 -9.00 6.07 27.86
CA GLN A 6 -7.64 5.67 28.22
C GLN A 6 -7.26 4.31 27.64
N ASN A 7 -8.17 3.34 27.61
CA ASN A 7 -7.92 2.04 26.97
C ASN A 7 -7.76 2.16 25.45
N ILE A 8 -8.53 3.03 24.79
CA ILE A 8 -8.37 3.32 23.36
C ILE A 8 -7.04 4.05 23.10
N ALA A 9 -6.66 5.00 23.96
CA ALA A 9 -5.38 5.70 23.85
C ALA A 9 -4.19 4.75 24.11
N PHE A 10 -4.30 3.84 25.07
CA PHE A 10 -3.29 2.84 25.41
C PHE A 10 -3.09 1.81 24.29
N LEU A 11 -4.18 1.32 23.68
CA LEU A 11 -4.11 0.49 22.46
C LEU A 11 -3.46 1.24 21.29
N LYS A 12 -3.82 2.51 21.06
CA LYS A 12 -3.19 3.33 20.02
C LYS A 12 -1.70 3.60 20.26
N LEU A 13 -1.28 3.79 21.51
CA LEU A 13 0.11 4.07 21.89
C LEU A 13 1.01 2.83 21.81
N ASN A 14 0.47 1.62 22.00
CA ASN A 14 1.27 0.38 21.93
C ASN A 14 1.58 -0.04 20.48
N ILE A 15 0.75 0.36 19.52
CA ILE A 15 0.94 0.14 18.07
C ILE A 15 2.11 0.98 17.53
N ILE A 16 2.44 2.12 18.16
CA ILE A 16 3.55 3.00 17.74
C ILE A 16 4.94 2.43 18.13
N LYS A 17 5.01 1.33 18.90
CA LYS A 17 6.30 0.84 19.44
C LYS A 17 7.05 -0.15 18.55
N ASN A 18 6.48 -0.65 17.46
CA ASN A 18 7.18 -1.61 16.61
C ASN A 18 7.98 -0.89 15.51
N PRO A 19 9.33 -0.85 15.59
CA PRO A 19 10.13 -0.16 14.57
C PRO A 19 9.95 -0.77 13.17
N LEU A 20 9.69 -2.08 13.07
CA LEU A 20 9.43 -2.73 11.78
C LEU A 20 8.10 -2.27 11.17
N GLU A 21 7.08 -2.04 12.00
CA GLU A 21 5.81 -1.51 11.52
C GLU A 21 5.98 -0.08 11.00
N ILE A 22 6.71 0.77 11.73
CA ILE A 22 6.99 2.15 11.28
C ILE A 22 7.75 2.14 9.95
N ILE A 23 8.80 1.32 9.83
CA ILE A 23 9.55 1.19 8.57
C ILE A 23 8.64 0.73 7.44
N ALA A 24 7.78 -0.25 7.68
CA ALA A 24 6.84 -0.72 6.66
C ALA A 24 5.83 0.36 6.26
N ARG A 25 5.29 1.15 7.22
CA ARG A 25 4.43 2.29 6.92
C ARG A 25 5.13 3.34 6.06
N ILE A 26 6.37 3.68 6.38
CA ILE A 26 7.19 4.63 5.59
C ILE A 26 7.43 4.07 4.18
N GLY A 27 7.72 2.78 4.05
CA GLY A 27 7.91 2.13 2.76
C GLY A 27 6.65 2.14 1.89
N VAL A 28 5.48 1.82 2.45
CA VAL A 28 4.20 1.94 1.73
C VAL A 28 3.93 3.40 1.36
N PHE A 29 4.13 4.33 2.29
CA PHE A 29 3.95 5.76 2.04
C PHE A 29 4.81 6.25 0.88
N GLY A 30 6.13 5.98 0.90
CA GLY A 30 7.04 6.42 -0.16
C GLY A 30 6.68 5.80 -1.51
N THR A 31 6.32 4.52 -1.53
CA THR A 31 5.89 3.81 -2.75
C THR A 31 4.66 4.48 -3.35
N PHE A 32 3.58 4.58 -2.58
CA PHE A 32 2.29 5.08 -3.08
C PHE A 32 2.31 6.59 -3.33
N LEU A 33 3.02 7.38 -2.51
CA LEU A 33 3.16 8.82 -2.77
C LEU A 33 3.92 9.08 -4.06
N GLY A 34 5.06 8.42 -4.25
CA GLY A 34 5.87 8.56 -5.46
C GLY A 34 5.09 8.14 -6.71
N HIS A 35 4.38 7.01 -6.64
CA HIS A 35 3.54 6.57 -7.76
C HIS A 35 2.38 7.54 -8.01
N GLY A 36 1.73 8.02 -6.94
CA GLY A 36 0.61 8.94 -7.04
C GLY A 36 0.97 10.27 -7.70
N ILE A 37 2.13 10.85 -7.35
CA ILE A 37 2.64 12.07 -7.98
C ILE A 37 2.94 11.84 -9.46
N LEU A 38 3.60 10.73 -9.81
CA LEU A 38 3.89 10.39 -11.21
C LEU A 38 2.61 10.14 -12.03
N ALA A 39 1.57 9.57 -11.41
CA ALA A 39 0.28 9.32 -12.05
C ALA A 39 -0.47 10.64 -12.33
N ILE A 40 -0.47 11.57 -11.36
CA ILE A 40 -1.05 12.92 -11.54
C ILE A 40 -0.34 13.67 -12.66
N GLY A 41 0.98 13.53 -12.76
CA GLY A 41 1.79 14.07 -13.85
C GLY A 41 1.58 13.38 -15.20
N VAL A 42 0.69 12.39 -15.29
CA VAL A 42 0.40 11.59 -16.49
C VAL A 42 1.69 11.02 -17.10
N ASN A 43 2.38 10.16 -16.34
CA ASN A 43 3.59 9.51 -16.80
C ASN A 43 3.36 8.71 -18.10
N PRO A 44 3.98 9.08 -19.23
CA PRO A 44 3.73 8.43 -20.53
C PRO A 44 4.13 6.95 -20.53
N LYS A 45 5.08 6.55 -19.68
CA LYS A 45 5.49 5.13 -19.54
C LYS A 45 4.38 4.23 -18.99
N TRP A 46 3.33 4.80 -18.40
CA TRP A 46 2.25 4.02 -17.80
C TRP A 46 1.03 3.90 -18.69
N ILE A 47 0.99 4.64 -19.80
CA ILE A 47 -0.05 4.46 -20.82
C ILE A 47 -0.06 3.01 -21.34
N PRO A 48 1.08 2.40 -21.74
CA PRO A 48 1.12 1.00 -22.16
C PRO A 48 0.59 0.02 -21.10
N LEU A 49 0.79 0.30 -19.82
CA LEU A 49 0.28 -0.52 -18.72
C LEU A 49 -1.25 -0.54 -18.71
N LEU A 50 -1.88 0.63 -18.79
CA LEU A 50 -3.34 0.73 -18.81
C LEU A 50 -3.92 0.19 -20.13
N THR A 51 -3.27 0.44 -21.26
CA THR A 51 -3.76 -0.11 -22.54
C THR A 51 -3.62 -1.62 -22.62
N SER A 52 -2.61 -2.22 -21.95
CA SER A 52 -2.45 -3.68 -21.90
C SER A 52 -3.61 -4.39 -21.20
N VAL A 53 -4.38 -3.68 -20.36
CA VAL A 53 -5.55 -4.20 -19.64
C VAL A 53 -6.88 -3.73 -20.26
N GLY A 54 -6.85 -3.17 -21.48
CA GLY A 54 -8.04 -2.90 -22.28
C GLY A 54 -8.53 -1.46 -22.32
N PHE A 55 -7.84 -0.51 -21.69
CA PHE A 55 -8.17 0.92 -21.84
C PHE A 55 -7.64 1.49 -23.16
N THR A 56 -8.30 2.52 -23.68
CA THR A 56 -7.72 3.33 -24.77
C THR A 56 -6.66 4.28 -24.22
N THR A 57 -5.81 4.83 -25.09
CA THR A 57 -4.84 5.88 -24.71
C THR A 57 -5.53 7.09 -24.07
N GLN A 58 -6.66 7.53 -24.64
CA GLN A 58 -7.42 8.67 -24.11
C GLN A 58 -7.96 8.36 -22.70
N GLN A 59 -8.51 7.17 -22.49
CA GLN A 59 -8.96 6.73 -21.17
C GLN A 59 -7.79 6.64 -20.19
N SER A 60 -6.64 6.14 -20.63
CA SER A 60 -5.45 5.99 -19.79
C SER A 60 -4.97 7.35 -19.27
N ILE A 61 -4.88 8.35 -20.15
CA ILE A 61 -4.52 9.72 -19.80
C ILE A 61 -5.53 10.32 -18.82
N PHE A 62 -6.83 10.08 -19.04
CA PHE A 62 -7.89 10.58 -18.17
C PHE A 62 -7.92 9.92 -16.79
N LEU A 63 -7.67 8.60 -16.72
CA LEU A 63 -7.72 7.82 -15.49
C LEU A 63 -6.48 8.01 -14.61
N MET A 64 -5.33 8.32 -15.20
CA MET A 64 -4.06 8.37 -14.46
C MET A 64 -4.07 9.36 -13.28
N PRO A 65 -4.60 10.59 -13.40
CA PRO A 65 -4.71 11.50 -12.27
C PRO A 65 -5.64 10.99 -11.16
N ILE A 66 -6.72 10.27 -11.52
CA ILE A 66 -7.65 9.68 -10.56
C ILE A 66 -6.95 8.55 -9.77
N ILE A 67 -6.21 7.69 -10.47
CA ILE A 67 -5.34 6.68 -9.86
C ILE A 67 -4.33 7.35 -8.93
N GLY A 68 -3.75 8.48 -9.36
CA GLY A 68 -2.78 9.20 -8.56
C GLY A 68 -3.32 9.75 -7.25
N ILE A 69 -4.52 10.33 -7.28
CA ILE A 69 -5.22 10.78 -6.08
C ILE A 69 -5.48 9.58 -5.14
N MET A 70 -5.95 8.46 -5.68
CA MET A 70 -6.16 7.24 -4.89
C MET A 70 -4.86 6.77 -4.23
N ASP A 71 -3.74 6.74 -4.95
CA ASP A 71 -2.45 6.32 -4.41
C ASP A 71 -1.99 7.26 -3.28
N ILE A 72 -2.17 8.58 -3.43
CA ILE A 72 -1.86 9.55 -2.36
C ILE A 72 -2.72 9.31 -1.12
N LEU A 73 -4.01 9.01 -1.29
CA LEU A 73 -4.89 8.68 -0.16
C LEU A 73 -4.45 7.40 0.56
N VAL A 74 -4.03 6.37 -0.18
CA VAL A 74 -3.46 5.14 0.38
C VAL A 74 -2.17 5.45 1.15
N ALA A 75 -1.28 6.28 0.59
CA ALA A 75 -0.02 6.66 1.21
C ALA A 75 -0.24 7.35 2.56
N ILE A 76 -0.99 8.46 2.56
CA ILE A 76 -1.25 9.27 3.76
C ILE A 76 -1.98 8.42 4.81
N THR A 77 -3.00 7.68 4.40
CA THR A 77 -3.76 6.87 5.35
C THR A 77 -2.88 5.80 5.96
N THR A 78 -2.09 5.07 5.17
CA THR A 78 -1.23 4.01 5.70
C THR A 78 -0.16 4.53 6.66
N LEU A 79 0.39 5.72 6.40
CA LEU A 79 1.37 6.35 7.28
C LEU A 79 0.77 6.65 8.67
N LEU A 80 -0.41 7.27 8.69
CA LEU A 80 -1.05 7.73 9.93
C LEU A 80 -1.80 6.58 10.66
N TYR A 81 -2.64 5.88 9.91
CA TYR A 81 -3.57 4.85 10.38
C TYR A 81 -3.62 3.71 9.36
N PRO A 82 -2.79 2.66 9.49
CA PRO A 82 -2.81 1.53 8.56
C PRO A 82 -4.17 0.81 8.68
N VAL A 83 -5.16 1.19 7.88
CA VAL A 83 -6.49 0.60 7.93
C VAL A 83 -6.46 -0.72 7.15
N ARG A 84 -6.96 -1.80 7.77
CA ARG A 84 -6.94 -3.16 7.19
C ARG A 84 -7.43 -3.22 5.75
N GLN A 85 -8.58 -2.60 5.46
CA GLN A 85 -9.17 -2.60 4.12
C GLN A 85 -8.28 -1.90 3.10
N ILE A 86 -7.64 -0.79 3.51
CA ILE A 86 -6.71 -0.04 2.66
C ILE A 86 -5.45 -0.84 2.39
N LEU A 87 -4.93 -1.57 3.38
CA LEU A 87 -3.76 -2.41 3.17
C LEU A 87 -4.04 -3.61 2.26
N ILE A 88 -5.24 -4.21 2.35
CA ILE A 88 -5.68 -5.27 1.41
C ILE A 88 -5.71 -4.70 0.00
N TRP A 89 -6.36 -3.54 -0.16
CA TRP A 89 -6.40 -2.82 -1.42
C TRP A 89 -5.00 -2.52 -1.95
N ALA A 90 -4.13 -1.92 -1.13
CA ALA A 90 -2.76 -1.56 -1.49
C ALA A 90 -1.95 -2.78 -1.96
N SER A 91 -2.09 -3.91 -1.26
CA SER A 91 -1.41 -5.16 -1.62
C SER A 91 -1.84 -5.67 -2.99
N ILE A 92 -3.16 -5.74 -3.23
CA ILE A 92 -3.72 -6.22 -4.50
C ILE A 92 -3.40 -5.25 -5.63
N TRP A 93 -3.61 -3.95 -5.40
CA TRP A 93 -3.39 -2.89 -6.40
C TRP A 93 -1.93 -2.82 -6.83
N ALA A 94 -0.99 -2.81 -5.88
CA ALA A 94 0.44 -2.78 -6.19
C ALA A 94 0.89 -4.08 -6.89
N PHE A 95 0.32 -5.23 -6.51
CA PHE A 95 0.61 -6.50 -7.17
C PHE A 95 0.15 -6.50 -8.62
N LEU A 96 -1.11 -6.12 -8.88
CA LEU A 96 -1.66 -6.05 -10.24
C LEU A 96 -0.94 -5.01 -11.09
N THR A 97 -0.58 -3.87 -10.52
CA THR A 97 0.19 -2.81 -11.21
C THR A 97 1.61 -3.25 -11.55
N ALA A 98 2.26 -4.02 -10.67
CA ALA A 98 3.55 -4.62 -11.00
C ALA A 98 3.40 -5.70 -12.07
N LEU A 99 2.34 -6.51 -11.99
CA LEU A 99 2.10 -7.63 -12.90
C LEU A 99 1.72 -7.18 -14.32
N SER A 100 1.12 -5.99 -14.48
CA SER A 100 0.82 -5.42 -15.80
C SER A 100 2.07 -5.10 -16.63
N ARG A 101 3.25 -4.99 -16.00
CA ARG A 101 4.54 -4.74 -16.66
C ARG A 101 4.84 -5.80 -17.73
N PRO A 102 4.93 -7.10 -17.40
CA PRO A 102 5.04 -8.16 -18.39
C PRO A 102 3.98 -8.11 -19.49
N PHE A 103 2.72 -7.83 -19.15
CA PHE A 103 1.62 -7.77 -20.12
C PHE A 103 1.71 -6.58 -21.07
N SER A 104 2.37 -5.49 -20.66
CA SER A 104 2.65 -4.33 -21.51
C SER A 104 3.88 -4.48 -22.42
N GLY A 105 4.58 -5.62 -22.33
CA GLY A 105 5.79 -5.91 -23.08
C GLY A 105 7.09 -5.57 -22.35
N GLU A 106 7.04 -5.14 -21.10
CA GLU A 106 8.23 -4.94 -20.27
C GLU A 106 8.78 -6.29 -19.75
N PRO A 107 10.08 -6.40 -19.42
CA PRO A 107 10.66 -7.65 -18.92
C PRO A 107 9.98 -8.14 -17.63
N PHE A 108 9.87 -9.46 -17.44
CA PHE A 108 9.32 -10.03 -16.20
C PHE A 108 10.09 -9.59 -14.93
N LEU A 109 11.37 -9.24 -15.07
CA LEU A 109 12.18 -8.71 -13.98
C LEU A 109 11.61 -7.42 -13.39
N GLU A 110 10.89 -6.60 -14.18
CA GLU A 110 10.23 -5.37 -13.69
C GLU A 110 9.12 -5.69 -12.67
N PHE A 111 8.45 -6.83 -12.79
CA PHE A 111 7.51 -7.30 -11.78
C PHE A 111 8.23 -7.71 -10.49
N VAL A 112 9.33 -8.46 -10.63
CA VAL A 112 10.12 -8.97 -9.50
C VAL A 112 10.79 -7.83 -8.73
N GLU A 113 11.37 -6.86 -9.43
CA GLU A 113 11.99 -5.67 -8.83
C GLU A 113 11.01 -4.88 -7.95
N ARG A 114 9.73 -4.88 -8.32
CA ARG A 114 8.65 -4.20 -7.60
C ARG A 114 8.01 -5.04 -6.50
N ALA A 115 8.57 -6.19 -6.14
CA ALA A 115 8.04 -7.05 -5.08
C ALA A 115 7.82 -6.31 -3.76
N ALA A 116 8.74 -5.40 -3.41
CA ALA A 116 8.61 -4.56 -2.22
C ALA A 116 7.30 -3.75 -2.19
N ASN A 117 6.79 -3.30 -3.34
CA ASN A 117 5.61 -2.45 -3.43
C ASN A 117 4.35 -3.13 -2.87
N TRP A 118 4.18 -4.43 -3.12
CA TRP A 118 3.03 -5.20 -2.62
C TRP A 118 3.35 -6.03 -1.38
N CYS A 119 4.62 -6.35 -1.09
CA CYS A 119 5.02 -7.03 0.14
C CYS A 119 4.89 -6.14 1.38
N LEU A 120 5.24 -4.85 1.31
CA LEU A 120 5.19 -3.94 2.46
C LEU A 120 3.78 -3.76 3.06
N PRO A 121 2.70 -3.55 2.27
CA PRO A 121 1.35 -3.51 2.84
C PRO A 121 0.89 -4.88 3.36
N LEU A 122 1.38 -6.01 2.79
CA LEU A 122 1.14 -7.35 3.35
C LEU A 122 1.81 -7.54 4.71
N VAL A 123 3.02 -7.02 4.91
CA VAL A 123 3.71 -7.02 6.21
C VAL A 123 2.88 -6.27 7.25
N LEU A 124 2.35 -5.09 6.89
CA LEU A 124 1.46 -4.34 7.78
C LEU A 124 0.17 -5.09 8.10
N LEU A 125 -0.41 -5.80 7.13
CA LEU A 125 -1.55 -6.69 7.39
C LEU A 125 -1.18 -7.78 8.38
N MET A 126 -0.07 -8.48 8.18
CA MET A 126 0.37 -9.56 9.07
C MET A 126 0.57 -9.08 10.50
N PHE A 127 1.10 -7.86 10.71
CA PHE A 127 1.18 -7.28 12.05
C PHE A 127 -0.19 -7.08 12.71
N GLN A 128 -1.24 -6.76 11.94
CA GLN A 128 -2.61 -6.64 12.45
C GLN A 128 -3.26 -7.99 12.76
N TYR A 129 -2.84 -9.06 12.08
CA TYR A 129 -3.36 -10.41 12.28
C TYR A 129 -2.54 -11.27 13.24
N SER A 130 -1.39 -10.81 13.72
CA SER A 130 -0.57 -11.57 14.65
C SER A 130 -1.37 -11.72 15.96
N PRO A 131 -1.83 -12.94 16.32
CA PRO A 131 -2.55 -13.14 17.57
C PRO A 131 -1.63 -12.71 18.69
N ALA A 132 -2.13 -11.86 19.60
CA ALA A 132 -1.40 -11.51 20.81
C ALA A 132 -0.88 -12.82 21.42
N LYS A 133 0.45 -12.94 21.57
CA LYS A 133 1.06 -14.11 22.22
C LYS A 133 0.28 -14.34 23.52
N LYS A 134 -0.42 -15.47 23.61
CA LYS A 134 -1.10 -15.89 24.83
C LYS A 134 -0.06 -15.78 25.95
N PRO A 135 -0.32 -15.07 27.06
CA PRO A 135 0.65 -15.02 28.14
C PRO A 135 0.98 -16.46 28.52
N LEU A 136 2.26 -16.80 28.53
CA LEU A 136 2.73 -18.10 29.00
C LEU A 136 2.27 -18.21 30.45
N ASN A 137 1.24 -19.01 30.71
CA ASN A 137 0.92 -19.45 32.06
C ASN A 137 2.08 -20.34 32.50
N ILE A 138 3.03 -19.73 33.21
CA ILE A 138 4.01 -20.46 33.99
C ILE A 138 3.29 -20.77 35.30
N SER A 139 2.78 -22.00 35.41
CA SER A 139 2.27 -22.57 36.66
C SER A 139 3.41 -22.97 37.58
#